data_AF-A0A0M1JGK1-F1
#
_entry.id   AF-A0A0M1JGK1-F1
#
_cell.length_a   1.000
_cell.length_b   1.000
_cell.length_c   1.000
_cell.angle_alpha   90.00
_cell.angle_beta   90.00
_cell.angle_gamma   90.00
#
_symmetry.space_group_name_H-M   'P 1'
#
loop_
_entity.id
_entity.type
_entity.pdbx_description
1 polymer ?
#
loop_
_entity_poly.entity_id
_entity_poly.type
_entity_poly.pdbx_seq_one_letter_code
_entity_poly.pdbx_strand_id
1 'polypeptide(L)'
;MSVELLTFVFNSIFIRILLIGDDIWFIASDIAKALGYKDFAQAVNQHCKYAKSLIDMDPLNKLVQENHELRVLDPKIKIFPESDFYRISLKTRKNEAETLIDFVSNKVIPKIRNRNHKASTILPDNIVTYDGVQFLRYEEEYEVRKGKIDTLAFYTKRDSGESGMSVKSLANGCGVALNALQVLLEEKNIDFFLEGTNKQGDSIADSLINKAKRGTTKPADFYLIKTPAIHVILDIHCERIFRYYAYESRYKKTKARELYIAYTKHGIRDSIQAKTQYDPQWALFHNKSTLETIDEKFKTKITELELKLVEKDTQLVQKDKTITELTQENKILKFKPQKESAYLKMLHAMVGGEREVYIDGPRPGRIDIVTDKMMLEVKNAKDFREAYGQLLEYCHEAKDITELADKICGLFLFGNMTETEIEHFKAIAKEKEFQLFTFQDIKDHITEADLDTLNQSL
;
A
#
# COMPACT_ATOMS: atom_id res chain seq x y z
N MET A 1 14.19 -41.16 -17.35
CA MET A 1 13.11 -40.28 -17.86
C MET A 1 13.26 -38.96 -17.14
N SER A 2 13.45 -37.85 -17.84
CA SER A 2 13.48 -36.51 -17.23
C SER A 2 12.06 -35.98 -17.11
N VAL A 3 11.78 -35.26 -16.02
CA VAL A 3 10.48 -34.62 -15.79
C VAL A 3 10.74 -33.20 -15.31
N GLU A 4 10.04 -32.25 -15.92
CA GLU A 4 10.12 -30.84 -15.57
C GLU A 4 8.74 -30.21 -15.57
N LEU A 5 8.49 -29.29 -14.66
CA LEU A 5 7.27 -28.50 -14.60
C LEU A 5 7.54 -27.10 -15.15
N LEU A 6 6.87 -26.78 -16.26
CA LEU A 6 6.85 -25.46 -16.85
C LEU A 6 5.55 -24.76 -16.50
N THR A 7 5.60 -23.44 -16.25
CA THR A 7 4.42 -22.65 -15.94
C THR A 7 4.33 -21.45 -16.87
N PHE A 8 3.16 -21.27 -17.49
CA PHE A 8 2.81 -20.14 -18.34
C PHE A 8 1.63 -19.38 -17.73
N VAL A 9 1.46 -18.12 -18.09
CA VAL A 9 0.32 -17.31 -17.63
C VAL A 9 -0.54 -16.95 -18.82
N PHE A 10 -1.84 -17.25 -18.73
CA PHE A 10 -2.86 -16.90 -19.70
C PHE A 10 -4.02 -16.22 -18.97
N ASN A 11 -4.29 -14.94 -19.26
CA ASN A 11 -5.39 -14.17 -18.64
C ASN A 11 -5.46 -14.33 -17.11
N SER A 12 -4.31 -14.17 -16.42
CA SER A 12 -4.16 -14.32 -14.97
C SER A 12 -4.38 -15.76 -14.44
N ILE A 13 -4.45 -16.75 -15.31
CA ILE A 13 -4.53 -18.18 -14.97
C ILE A 13 -3.18 -18.83 -15.28
N PHE A 14 -2.65 -19.56 -14.29
CA PHE A 14 -1.45 -20.36 -14.49
C PHE A 14 -1.79 -21.61 -15.30
N ILE A 15 -1.08 -21.81 -16.40
CA ILE A 15 -1.08 -23.01 -17.22
C ILE A 15 0.19 -23.78 -16.92
N ARG A 16 0.09 -24.83 -16.12
CA ARG A 16 1.20 -25.72 -15.82
C ARG A 16 1.28 -26.86 -16.81
N ILE A 17 2.51 -27.22 -17.17
CA ILE A 17 2.85 -28.24 -18.16
C ILE A 17 3.96 -29.11 -17.58
N LEU A 18 3.72 -30.41 -17.52
CA LEU A 18 4.74 -31.41 -17.30
C LEU A 18 5.38 -31.79 -18.64
N LEU A 19 6.67 -31.55 -18.75
CA LEU A 19 7.49 -32.07 -19.84
C LEU A 19 8.05 -33.42 -19.39
N ILE A 20 7.62 -34.50 -20.04
CA ILE A 20 8.03 -35.88 -19.71
C ILE A 20 8.88 -36.38 -20.88
N GLY A 21 10.21 -36.34 -20.73
CA GLY A 21 11.11 -36.43 -21.88
C GLY A 21 10.88 -35.26 -22.85
N ASP A 22 10.39 -35.56 -24.05
CA ASP A 22 10.01 -34.55 -25.07
C ASP A 22 8.49 -34.35 -25.18
N ASP A 23 7.69 -35.12 -24.43
CA ASP A 23 6.24 -35.08 -24.50
C ASP A 23 5.64 -34.00 -23.61
N ILE A 24 4.71 -33.22 -24.17
CA ILE A 24 4.01 -32.12 -23.50
C ILE A 24 2.72 -32.64 -22.86
N TRP A 25 2.64 -32.55 -21.54
CA TRP A 25 1.47 -32.91 -20.76
C TRP A 25 0.93 -31.70 -19.97
N PHE A 26 -0.31 -31.33 -20.21
CA PHE A 26 -0.96 -30.21 -19.54
C PHE A 26 -1.61 -30.65 -18.24
N ILE A 27 -1.56 -29.79 -17.22
CA ILE A 27 -2.39 -29.96 -16.03
C ILE A 27 -3.85 -29.66 -16.39
N ALA A 28 -4.72 -30.66 -16.21
CA ALA A 28 -6.07 -30.62 -16.76
C ALA A 28 -6.96 -29.56 -16.11
N SER A 29 -6.80 -29.33 -14.80
CA SER A 29 -7.55 -28.30 -14.06
C SER A 29 -7.25 -26.89 -14.56
N ASP A 30 -6.00 -26.64 -14.94
CA ASP A 30 -5.54 -25.31 -15.36
C ASP A 30 -6.17 -24.94 -16.70
N ILE A 31 -6.18 -25.89 -17.65
CA ILE A 31 -6.83 -25.72 -18.95
C ILE A 31 -8.35 -25.59 -18.81
N ALA A 32 -8.98 -26.44 -17.99
CA ALA A 32 -10.42 -26.36 -17.77
C ALA A 32 -10.83 -25.00 -17.17
N LYS A 33 -10.01 -24.46 -16.25
CA LYS A 33 -10.20 -23.12 -15.68
C LYS A 33 -9.99 -22.03 -16.72
N ALA A 34 -8.97 -22.13 -17.57
CA ALA A 34 -8.71 -21.16 -18.64
C ALA A 34 -9.82 -21.11 -19.70
N LEU A 35 -10.46 -22.25 -19.97
CA LEU A 35 -11.65 -22.35 -20.81
C LEU A 35 -12.95 -21.99 -20.06
N GLY A 36 -12.85 -21.53 -18.81
CA GLY A 36 -13.96 -21.06 -17.98
C GLY A 36 -14.99 -22.14 -17.63
N TYR A 37 -14.65 -23.43 -17.63
CA TYR A 37 -15.57 -24.48 -17.17
C TYR A 37 -15.89 -24.30 -15.68
N LYS A 38 -17.13 -24.56 -15.27
CA LYS A 38 -17.50 -24.55 -13.83
C LYS A 38 -17.15 -25.86 -13.14
N ASP A 39 -17.36 -26.99 -13.83
CA ASP A 39 -17.00 -28.33 -13.37
C ASP A 39 -15.83 -28.86 -14.22
N PHE A 40 -14.63 -28.77 -13.66
CA PHE A 40 -13.40 -29.18 -14.34
C PHE A 40 -13.34 -30.70 -14.53
N ALA A 41 -13.79 -31.47 -13.54
CA ALA A 41 -13.69 -32.92 -13.57
C ALA A 41 -14.61 -33.50 -14.65
N GLN A 42 -15.83 -32.97 -14.76
CA GLN A 42 -16.77 -33.36 -15.81
C GLN A 42 -16.22 -33.01 -17.20
N ALA A 43 -15.72 -31.79 -17.40
CA ALA A 43 -15.20 -31.35 -18.69
C ALA A 43 -14.03 -32.24 -19.18
N VAL A 44 -13.10 -32.55 -18.27
CA VAL A 44 -11.96 -33.42 -18.58
C VAL A 44 -12.42 -34.84 -18.91
N ASN A 45 -13.34 -35.41 -18.12
CA ASN A 45 -13.85 -36.76 -18.37
C ASN A 45 -14.65 -36.89 -19.68
N GLN A 46 -15.35 -35.83 -20.11
CA GLN A 46 -16.17 -35.85 -21.32
C GLN A 46 -15.38 -35.56 -22.60
N HIS A 47 -14.26 -34.84 -22.51
CA HIS A 47 -13.58 -34.28 -23.68
C HIS A 47 -12.14 -34.77 -23.87
N CYS A 48 -11.49 -35.26 -22.81
CA CYS A 48 -10.11 -35.75 -22.87
C CYS A 48 -10.10 -37.29 -22.84
N LYS A 49 -9.54 -37.94 -23.87
CA LYS A 49 -9.51 -39.41 -23.99
C LYS A 49 -8.34 -40.04 -23.23
N TYR A 50 -7.24 -39.31 -23.14
CA TYR A 50 -5.95 -39.74 -22.64
C TYR A 50 -5.58 -39.07 -21.31
N ALA A 51 -6.52 -38.38 -20.68
CA ALA A 51 -6.33 -37.83 -19.35
C ALA A 51 -6.10 -38.94 -18.32
N LYS A 52 -5.03 -38.83 -17.54
CA LYS A 52 -4.65 -39.77 -16.48
C LYS A 52 -4.36 -39.01 -15.20
N SER A 53 -4.69 -39.60 -14.05
CA SER A 53 -4.19 -39.07 -12.78
C SER A 53 -2.72 -39.45 -12.63
N LEU A 54 -1.92 -38.55 -12.04
CA LEU A 54 -0.48 -38.75 -11.92
C LEU A 54 -0.14 -40.03 -11.16
N ILE A 55 -0.90 -40.36 -10.10
CA ILE A 55 -0.78 -41.58 -9.30
C ILE A 55 -0.96 -42.87 -10.12
N ASP A 56 -1.69 -42.82 -11.24
CA ASP A 56 -1.91 -43.98 -12.11
C ASP A 56 -0.78 -44.15 -13.14
N MET A 57 0.23 -43.26 -13.13
CA MET A 57 1.36 -43.26 -14.04
C MET A 57 2.66 -43.64 -13.31
N ASP A 58 2.76 -44.85 -12.77
CA ASP A 58 4.05 -45.37 -12.30
C ASP A 58 4.91 -45.82 -13.51
N PRO A 59 6.19 -45.40 -13.63
CA PRO A 59 7.09 -44.84 -12.60
C PRO A 59 7.17 -43.30 -12.51
N LEU A 60 6.41 -42.55 -13.31
CA LEU A 60 6.43 -41.08 -13.36
C LEU A 60 6.04 -40.44 -12.02
N ASN A 61 5.01 -40.97 -11.35
CA ASN A 61 4.58 -40.45 -10.05
C ASN A 61 5.74 -40.47 -9.03
N LYS A 62 6.46 -41.59 -8.94
CA LYS A 62 7.62 -41.72 -8.05
C LYS A 62 8.66 -40.64 -8.33
N LEU A 63 9.00 -40.41 -9.60
CA LEU A 63 9.98 -39.39 -9.99
C LEU A 63 9.52 -37.96 -9.65
N VAL A 64 8.23 -37.65 -9.80
CA VAL A 64 7.66 -36.36 -9.41
C VAL A 64 7.70 -36.17 -7.89
N GLN A 65 7.40 -37.21 -7.12
CA GLN A 65 7.35 -37.13 -5.66
C GLN A 65 8.73 -37.11 -4.99
N GLU A 66 9.75 -37.68 -5.65
CA GLU A 66 11.16 -37.63 -5.20
C GLU A 66 11.84 -36.29 -5.53
N ASN A 67 11.31 -35.51 -6.48
CA ASN A 67 11.83 -34.20 -6.82
C ASN A 67 11.25 -33.09 -5.89
N HIS A 68 12.13 -32.39 -5.18
CA HIS A 68 11.75 -31.36 -4.20
C HIS A 68 10.90 -30.22 -4.78
N GLU A 69 11.12 -29.86 -6.05
CA GLU A 69 10.38 -28.78 -6.73
C GLU A 69 9.01 -29.25 -7.26
N LEU A 70 8.89 -30.55 -7.58
CA LEU A 70 7.69 -31.11 -8.20
C LEU A 70 6.73 -31.76 -7.20
N ARG A 71 7.18 -32.08 -5.99
CA ARG A 71 6.37 -32.67 -4.90
C ARG A 71 5.15 -31.83 -4.50
N VAL A 72 5.10 -30.57 -4.90
CA VAL A 72 3.92 -29.68 -4.75
C VAL A 72 2.71 -30.16 -5.57
N LEU A 73 2.92 -30.99 -6.60
CA LEU A 73 1.82 -31.55 -7.39
C LEU A 73 1.13 -32.68 -6.63
N ASP A 74 -0.17 -32.53 -6.42
CA ASP A 74 -1.03 -33.59 -5.85
C ASP A 74 -0.98 -34.85 -6.74
N PRO A 75 -0.64 -36.02 -6.20
CA PRO A 75 -0.65 -37.28 -6.95
C PRO A 75 -1.98 -37.57 -7.67
N LYS A 76 -3.11 -37.06 -7.18
CA LYS A 76 -4.43 -37.27 -7.81
C LYS A 76 -4.69 -36.33 -8.98
N ILE A 77 -3.82 -35.35 -9.23
CA ILE A 77 -4.00 -34.37 -10.30
C ILE A 77 -4.08 -35.07 -11.66
N LYS A 78 -5.02 -34.64 -12.50
CA LYS A 78 -5.14 -35.15 -13.87
C LYS A 78 -4.26 -34.36 -14.82
N ILE A 79 -3.56 -35.08 -15.67
CA ILE A 79 -2.77 -34.53 -16.77
C ILE A 79 -3.20 -35.16 -18.08
N PHE A 80 -3.07 -34.42 -19.19
CA PHE A 80 -3.38 -34.93 -20.51
C PHE A 80 -2.39 -34.43 -21.57
N PRO A 81 -2.15 -35.18 -22.66
CA PRO A 81 -1.22 -34.77 -23.70
C PRO A 81 -1.77 -33.61 -24.54
N GLU A 82 -0.91 -32.96 -25.31
CA GLU A 82 -1.25 -31.90 -26.27
C GLU A 82 -2.46 -32.24 -27.17
N SER A 83 -2.62 -33.50 -27.59
CA SER A 83 -3.79 -33.91 -28.39
C SER A 83 -5.13 -33.71 -27.68
N ASP A 84 -5.19 -33.93 -26.37
CA ASP A 84 -6.38 -33.70 -25.56
C ASP A 84 -6.60 -32.23 -25.23
N PHE A 85 -5.53 -31.42 -25.17
CA PHE A 85 -5.65 -29.96 -25.10
C PHE A 85 -6.48 -29.40 -26.27
N TYR A 86 -6.17 -29.82 -27.50
CA TYR A 86 -6.94 -29.38 -28.66
C TYR A 86 -8.37 -29.94 -28.64
N ARG A 87 -8.59 -31.17 -28.18
CA ARG A 87 -9.95 -31.75 -28.10
C ARG A 87 -10.87 -30.98 -27.15
N ILE A 88 -10.39 -30.66 -25.94
CA ILE A 88 -11.20 -29.93 -24.97
C ILE A 88 -11.41 -28.47 -25.38
N SER A 89 -10.41 -27.86 -26.03
CA SER A 89 -10.47 -26.47 -26.48
C SER A 89 -11.36 -26.29 -27.72
N LEU A 90 -11.32 -27.22 -28.69
CA LEU A 90 -12.14 -27.13 -29.91
C LEU A 90 -13.62 -27.51 -29.69
N LYS A 91 -13.94 -28.25 -28.61
CA LYS A 91 -15.32 -28.65 -28.29
C LYS A 91 -16.14 -27.59 -27.55
N THR A 92 -15.48 -26.60 -26.94
CA THR A 92 -16.18 -25.52 -26.22
C THR A 92 -16.61 -24.41 -27.19
N ARG A 93 -17.80 -23.85 -27.00
CA ARG A 93 -18.33 -22.73 -27.81
C ARG A 93 -18.01 -21.35 -27.20
N LYS A 94 -16.96 -21.27 -26.40
CA LYS A 94 -16.60 -20.07 -25.66
C LYS A 94 -15.50 -19.30 -26.37
N ASN A 95 -15.62 -17.98 -26.40
CA ASN A 95 -14.67 -17.10 -27.09
C ASN A 95 -13.24 -17.19 -26.50
N GLU A 96 -13.12 -17.52 -25.22
CA GLU A 96 -11.83 -17.73 -24.55
C GLU A 96 -11.04 -18.92 -25.12
N ALA A 97 -11.70 -19.84 -25.83
CA ALA A 97 -11.06 -21.01 -26.40
C ALA A 97 -10.12 -20.67 -27.56
N GLU A 98 -10.52 -19.79 -28.46
CA GLU A 98 -9.71 -19.38 -29.62
C GLU A 98 -8.43 -18.69 -29.14
N THR A 99 -8.56 -17.74 -28.21
CA THR A 99 -7.40 -17.03 -27.64
C THR A 99 -6.45 -17.95 -26.87
N LEU A 100 -6.97 -18.96 -26.16
CA LEU A 100 -6.14 -19.96 -25.49
C LEU A 100 -5.43 -20.88 -26.49
N ILE A 101 -6.12 -21.30 -27.56
CA ILE A 101 -5.53 -22.11 -28.63
C ILE A 101 -4.37 -21.34 -29.26
N ASP A 102 -4.60 -20.09 -29.69
CA ASP A 102 -3.56 -19.25 -30.32
C ASP A 102 -2.37 -19.04 -29.39
N PHE A 103 -2.62 -18.79 -28.10
CA PHE A 103 -1.55 -18.66 -27.12
C PHE A 103 -0.72 -19.95 -27.02
N VAL A 104 -1.38 -21.11 -26.91
CA VAL A 104 -0.69 -22.39 -26.73
C VAL A 104 0.02 -22.83 -28.00
N SER A 105 -0.63 -22.75 -29.17
CA SER A 105 -0.09 -23.21 -30.45
C SER A 105 1.00 -22.30 -31.00
N ASN A 106 0.89 -20.99 -30.82
CA ASN A 106 1.81 -20.04 -31.44
C ASN A 106 2.93 -19.60 -30.49
N LYS A 107 2.72 -19.66 -29.17
CA LYS A 107 3.71 -19.22 -28.17
C LYS A 107 4.23 -20.36 -27.30
N VAL A 108 3.36 -21.16 -26.69
CA VAL A 108 3.80 -22.13 -25.67
C VAL A 108 4.52 -23.33 -26.30
N ILE A 109 3.85 -24.05 -27.20
CA ILE A 109 4.38 -25.28 -27.79
C ILE A 109 5.63 -25.02 -28.64
N PRO A 110 5.68 -24.01 -29.54
CA PRO A 110 6.89 -23.70 -30.30
C PRO A 110 8.06 -23.35 -29.39
N LYS A 111 7.82 -22.66 -28.28
CA LYS A 111 8.85 -22.31 -27.30
C LYS A 111 9.41 -23.54 -26.58
N ILE A 112 8.56 -24.48 -26.20
CA ILE A 112 8.99 -25.77 -25.62
C ILE A 112 9.79 -26.58 -26.66
N ARG A 113 9.27 -26.73 -27.88
CA ARG A 113 9.93 -27.52 -28.93
C ARG A 113 11.27 -26.90 -29.38
N ASN A 114 11.35 -25.58 -29.52
CA ASN A 114 12.61 -24.88 -29.84
C ASN A 114 13.64 -25.01 -28.73
N ARG A 115 13.22 -25.04 -27.47
CA ARG A 115 14.10 -25.32 -26.33
C ARG A 115 14.72 -26.71 -26.45
N ASN A 116 13.93 -27.74 -26.76
CA ASN A 116 14.44 -29.10 -26.91
C ASN A 116 15.34 -29.22 -28.16
N HIS A 117 14.98 -28.55 -29.26
CA HIS A 117 15.80 -28.52 -30.48
C HIS A 117 17.17 -27.85 -30.25
N LYS A 118 17.23 -26.73 -29.52
CA LYS A 118 18.50 -26.06 -29.15
C LYS A 118 19.29 -26.81 -28.08
N ALA A 119 18.63 -27.58 -27.21
CA ALA A 119 19.28 -28.46 -26.25
C ALA A 119 19.83 -29.75 -26.91
N SER A 120 19.26 -30.17 -28.03
CA SER A 120 19.67 -31.36 -28.79
C SER A 120 20.85 -31.09 -29.75
N THR A 121 21.22 -29.83 -29.99
CA THR A 121 22.52 -29.50 -30.60
C THR A 121 23.62 -29.67 -29.56
N ILE A 122 24.14 -30.90 -29.46
CA ILE A 122 25.40 -31.32 -28.83
C ILE A 122 25.62 -30.71 -27.43
N LEU A 123 25.40 -31.51 -26.37
CA LEU A 123 25.89 -31.22 -25.02
C LEU A 123 27.38 -30.84 -25.13
N PRO A 124 27.78 -29.58 -24.86
CA PRO A 124 29.19 -29.27 -24.81
C PRO A 124 29.77 -29.90 -23.54
N ASP A 125 31.03 -30.33 -23.57
CA ASP A 125 31.78 -30.94 -22.45
C ASP A 125 31.92 -30.02 -21.20
N ASN A 126 31.23 -28.87 -21.20
CA ASN A 126 31.29 -27.83 -20.19
C ASN A 126 30.12 -27.87 -19.19
N ILE A 127 29.19 -28.84 -19.26
CA ILE A 127 28.09 -28.94 -18.28
C ILE A 127 28.44 -29.92 -17.17
N VAL A 128 28.38 -29.47 -15.92
CA VAL A 128 28.55 -30.29 -14.71
C VAL A 128 27.27 -30.28 -13.87
N THR A 129 27.00 -31.40 -13.19
CA THR A 129 25.81 -31.53 -12.33
C THR A 129 26.23 -31.80 -10.90
N TYR A 130 25.73 -30.99 -9.96
CA TYR A 130 25.92 -31.17 -8.52
C TYR A 130 24.56 -31.13 -7.85
N ASP A 131 24.24 -32.14 -7.04
CA ASP A 131 22.95 -32.28 -6.34
C ASP A 131 21.72 -32.09 -7.25
N GLY A 132 21.80 -32.57 -8.49
CA GLY A 132 20.71 -32.46 -9.49
C GLY A 132 20.64 -31.10 -10.20
N VAL A 133 21.50 -30.13 -9.85
CA VAL A 133 21.55 -28.80 -10.46
C VAL A 133 22.64 -28.73 -11.54
N GLN A 134 22.30 -28.20 -12.71
CA GLN A 134 23.23 -28.06 -13.83
C GLN A 134 23.95 -26.71 -13.82
N PHE A 135 25.27 -26.77 -14.01
CA PHE A 135 26.15 -25.61 -14.12
C PHE A 135 26.96 -25.69 -15.40
N LEU A 136 27.15 -24.55 -16.04
CA LEU A 136 28.17 -24.35 -17.06
C LEU A 136 29.50 -24.12 -16.34
N ARG A 137 30.53 -24.85 -16.73
CA ARG A 137 31.88 -24.79 -16.17
C ARG A 137 32.85 -24.37 -17.27
N TYR A 138 33.69 -23.40 -16.94
CA TYR A 138 34.82 -23.02 -17.78
C TYR A 138 36.10 -23.03 -16.95
N GLU A 139 37.18 -23.56 -17.53
CA GLU A 139 38.49 -23.61 -16.90
C GLU A 139 39.55 -22.97 -17.78
N GLU A 140 40.45 -22.21 -17.17
CA GLU A 140 41.61 -21.63 -17.85
C GLU A 140 42.88 -21.79 -17.02
N GLU A 141 44.00 -21.95 -17.72
CA GLU A 141 45.32 -21.91 -17.11
C GLU A 141 45.64 -20.50 -16.60
N TYR A 142 46.24 -20.44 -15.41
CA TYR A 142 46.54 -19.19 -14.74
C TYR A 142 47.86 -19.28 -13.97
N GLU A 143 48.74 -18.31 -14.20
CA GLU A 143 49.99 -18.20 -13.47
C GLU A 143 49.75 -17.60 -12.07
N VAL A 144 49.67 -18.49 -11.07
CA VAL A 144 49.43 -18.12 -9.66
C VAL A 144 50.63 -17.39 -9.06
N ARG A 145 51.85 -17.77 -9.45
CA ARG A 145 53.13 -17.15 -9.09
C ARG A 145 54.16 -17.49 -10.15
N LYS A 146 55.26 -16.73 -10.21
CA LYS A 146 56.33 -16.89 -11.20
C LYS A 146 56.69 -18.37 -11.42
N GLY A 147 56.40 -18.87 -12.63
CA GLY A 147 56.72 -20.25 -13.04
C GLY A 147 55.81 -21.35 -12.46
N LYS A 148 54.71 -21.00 -11.79
CA LYS A 148 53.68 -21.95 -11.34
C LYS A 148 52.34 -21.64 -12.02
N ILE A 149 51.96 -22.52 -12.95
CA ILE A 149 50.64 -22.56 -13.56
C ILE A 149 49.71 -23.44 -12.72
N ASP A 150 48.48 -22.99 -12.53
CA ASP A 150 47.36 -23.71 -11.93
C ASP A 150 46.08 -23.31 -12.68
N THR A 151 44.90 -23.69 -12.20
CA THR A 151 43.63 -23.46 -12.93
C THR A 151 42.71 -22.48 -12.23
N LEU A 152 42.04 -21.63 -13.00
CA LEU A 152 40.83 -20.91 -12.57
C LEU A 152 39.60 -21.61 -13.17
N ALA A 153 38.69 -22.03 -12.29
CA ALA A 153 37.44 -22.67 -12.65
C ALA A 153 36.27 -21.77 -12.27
N PHE A 154 35.41 -21.51 -13.25
CA PHE A 154 34.26 -20.64 -13.15
C PHE A 154 32.98 -21.43 -13.40
N TYR A 155 31.93 -21.08 -12.68
CA TYR A 155 30.66 -21.78 -12.70
C TYR A 155 29.54 -20.79 -12.90
N THR A 156 28.59 -21.12 -13.77
CA THR A 156 27.33 -20.39 -13.94
C THR A 156 26.18 -21.36 -13.86
N LYS A 157 25.26 -21.15 -12.92
CA LYS A 157 24.04 -21.95 -12.78
C LYS A 157 23.17 -21.73 -14.02
N ARG A 158 22.81 -22.82 -14.69
CA ARG A 158 22.21 -22.75 -16.04
C ARG A 158 20.83 -22.08 -16.04
N ASP A 159 20.07 -22.23 -14.97
CA ASP A 159 18.69 -21.77 -14.81
C ASP A 159 18.58 -20.33 -14.25
N SER A 160 19.53 -19.87 -13.43
CA SER A 160 19.46 -18.54 -12.78
C SER A 160 20.51 -17.55 -13.29
N GLY A 161 21.59 -18.05 -13.90
CA GLY A 161 22.77 -17.24 -14.23
C GLY A 161 23.64 -16.87 -13.03
N GLU A 162 23.30 -17.32 -11.81
CA GLU A 162 24.15 -17.15 -10.63
C GLU A 162 25.52 -17.75 -10.88
N SER A 163 26.56 -17.00 -10.55
CA SER A 163 27.92 -17.31 -10.96
C SER A 163 28.88 -17.32 -9.78
N GLY A 164 29.99 -18.03 -9.93
CA GLY A 164 30.94 -18.19 -8.84
C GLY A 164 32.24 -18.88 -9.24
N MET A 165 33.16 -18.93 -8.29
CA MET A 165 34.47 -19.58 -8.43
C MET A 165 34.67 -20.62 -7.35
N SER A 166 35.36 -21.72 -7.68
CA SER A 166 35.76 -22.69 -6.65
C SER A 166 36.68 -22.03 -5.61
N VAL A 167 36.64 -22.48 -4.35
CA VAL A 167 37.52 -21.95 -3.29
C VAL A 167 39.00 -22.03 -3.71
N LYS A 168 39.40 -23.13 -4.37
CA LYS A 168 40.75 -23.31 -4.89
C LYS A 168 41.09 -22.28 -5.96
N SER A 169 40.20 -22.08 -6.92
CA SER A 169 40.39 -21.09 -7.99
C SER A 169 40.43 -19.67 -7.45
N LEU A 170 39.63 -19.35 -6.44
CA LEU A 170 39.67 -18.05 -5.79
C LEU A 170 41.00 -17.82 -5.06
N ALA A 171 41.53 -18.83 -4.37
CA ALA A 171 42.85 -18.75 -3.75
C ALA A 171 43.96 -18.54 -4.80
N ASN A 172 43.89 -19.28 -5.91
CA ASN A 172 44.79 -19.15 -7.05
C ASN A 172 44.75 -17.73 -7.64
N GLY A 173 43.56 -17.20 -7.92
CA GLY A 173 43.38 -15.84 -8.43
C GLY A 173 43.88 -14.77 -7.45
N CYS A 174 43.70 -14.97 -6.15
CA CYS A 174 44.23 -14.06 -5.14
C CYS A 174 45.75 -14.18 -4.98
N GLY A 175 46.40 -15.22 -5.52
CA GLY A 175 47.84 -15.46 -5.30
C GLY A 175 48.15 -15.85 -3.85
N VAL A 176 47.26 -16.58 -3.19
CA VAL A 176 47.39 -17.06 -1.80
C VAL A 176 47.29 -18.59 -1.74
N ALA A 177 47.80 -19.18 -0.65
CA ALA A 177 47.60 -20.60 -0.40
C ALA A 177 46.13 -20.90 -0.09
N LEU A 178 45.63 -22.07 -0.50
CA LEU A 178 44.26 -22.51 -0.22
C LEU A 178 43.91 -22.43 1.27
N ASN A 179 44.80 -22.94 2.14
CA ASN A 179 44.60 -22.90 3.59
C ASN A 179 44.49 -21.46 4.12
N ALA A 180 45.25 -20.52 3.56
CA ALA A 180 45.18 -19.12 3.99
C ALA A 180 43.82 -18.48 3.64
N LEU A 181 43.26 -18.82 2.48
CA LEU A 181 41.89 -18.40 2.13
C LEU A 181 40.86 -19.11 3.01
N GLN A 182 41.00 -20.41 3.29
CA GLN A 182 40.08 -21.15 4.16
C GLN A 182 40.04 -20.55 5.58
N VAL A 183 41.20 -20.23 6.15
CA VAL A 183 41.30 -19.53 7.44
C VAL A 183 40.60 -18.17 7.38
N LEU A 184 40.82 -17.37 6.33
CA LEU A 184 40.11 -16.09 6.16
C LEU A 184 38.59 -16.29 6.15
N LEU A 185 38.12 -17.31 5.43
CA LEU A 185 36.71 -17.65 5.35
C LEU A 185 36.16 -18.13 6.69
N GLU A 186 36.96 -18.75 7.55
CA GLU A 186 36.55 -19.21 8.88
C GLU A 186 36.55 -18.07 9.92
N GLU A 187 37.53 -17.17 9.86
CA GLU A 187 37.73 -16.08 10.83
C GLU A 187 36.80 -14.88 10.61
N LYS A 188 36.39 -14.60 9.36
CA LYS A 188 35.59 -13.40 9.01
C LYS A 188 34.09 -13.65 9.12
N ASN A 189 33.39 -12.70 9.74
CA ASN A 189 31.93 -12.74 9.94
C ASN A 189 31.16 -12.17 8.72
N ILE A 190 29.84 -12.18 8.79
CA ILE A 190 28.93 -11.69 7.73
C ILE A 190 29.25 -10.24 7.31
N ASP A 191 29.58 -9.35 8.25
CA ASP A 191 29.80 -7.93 7.98
C ASP A 191 30.96 -7.70 6.98
N PHE A 192 32.02 -8.52 7.05
CA PHE A 192 33.12 -8.50 6.08
C PHE A 192 32.64 -8.68 4.64
N PHE A 193 31.59 -9.49 4.45
CA PHE A 193 31.02 -9.85 3.16
C PHE A 193 29.86 -8.95 2.70
N LEU A 194 29.34 -8.05 3.56
CA LEU A 194 28.18 -7.18 3.27
C LEU A 194 28.50 -5.69 3.06
N GLU A 195 29.72 -5.22 3.31
CA GLU A 195 30.06 -3.80 3.11
C GLU A 195 29.95 -3.35 1.64
N GLY A 196 28.84 -2.67 1.32
CA GLY A 196 28.56 -2.09 0.00
C GLY A 196 27.24 -1.29 -0.10
N THR A 197 26.29 -1.42 0.82
CA THR A 197 25.03 -0.66 0.82
C THR A 197 25.04 0.45 1.87
N ASN A 198 25.83 1.49 1.65
CA ASN A 198 25.60 2.79 2.29
C ASN A 198 25.61 3.87 1.21
N LYS A 199 24.54 3.93 0.41
CA LYS A 199 24.11 5.22 -0.15
C LYS A 199 23.21 5.88 0.89
N GLN A 200 23.78 6.90 1.51
CA GLN A 200 23.18 8.09 2.09
C GLN A 200 21.65 8.09 2.27
N GLY A 201 21.22 8.09 3.53
CA GLY A 201 19.87 8.51 3.93
C GLY A 201 18.93 7.37 4.33
N ASP A 202 19.24 6.65 5.41
CA ASP A 202 18.18 6.16 6.29
C ASP A 202 18.72 5.95 7.71
N SER A 203 17.89 6.32 8.68
CA SER A 203 18.18 6.42 10.11
C SER A 203 18.79 5.14 10.68
N ILE A 204 19.96 5.29 11.30
CA ILE A 204 20.76 4.24 11.97
C ILE A 204 20.03 3.60 13.17
N ALA A 205 18.93 4.19 13.64
CA ALA A 205 18.28 3.77 14.88
C ALA A 205 17.49 2.46 14.77
N ASP A 206 16.84 2.17 13.63
CA ASP A 206 15.93 1.01 13.54
C ASP A 206 16.65 -0.31 13.22
N SER A 207 17.87 -0.25 12.67
CA SER A 207 18.70 -1.42 12.35
C SER A 207 19.38 -2.04 13.58
N LEU A 208 19.58 -1.26 14.64
CA LEU A 208 20.36 -1.68 15.82
C LEU A 208 19.54 -2.55 16.79
N ILE A 209 18.21 -2.41 16.84
CA ILE A 209 17.37 -3.11 17.81
C ILE A 209 17.13 -4.59 17.42
N ASN A 210 17.25 -4.93 16.14
CA ASN A 210 17.10 -6.33 15.67
C ASN A 210 18.42 -7.12 15.63
N LYS A 211 19.58 -6.47 15.77
CA LYS A 211 20.91 -7.11 15.65
C LYS A 211 21.41 -7.82 16.90
N ALA A 212 20.82 -7.56 18.08
CA ALA A 212 21.34 -8.11 19.35
C ALA A 212 20.87 -9.54 19.69
N LYS A 213 19.98 -10.16 18.89
CA LYS A 213 19.36 -11.47 19.23
C LYS A 213 19.64 -12.63 18.29
N ARG A 214 20.57 -12.50 17.34
CA ARG A 214 20.95 -13.63 16.47
C ARG A 214 22.46 -13.75 16.35
N GLY A 215 23.05 -14.51 17.27
CA GLY A 215 24.34 -15.14 16.99
C GLY A 215 24.20 -15.94 15.69
N THR A 216 24.81 -15.46 14.62
CA THR A 216 24.67 -16.09 13.30
C THR A 216 26.03 -16.09 12.62
N THR A 217 26.52 -17.30 12.36
CA THR A 217 27.56 -17.62 11.39
C THR A 217 27.13 -17.16 9.99
N LYS A 218 28.09 -17.11 9.05
CA LYS A 218 28.03 -16.80 7.59
C LYS A 218 26.61 -16.71 6.96
N PRO A 219 26.37 -15.83 5.96
CA PRO A 219 25.05 -15.76 5.31
C PRO A 219 24.63 -17.17 4.84
N ALA A 220 23.35 -17.52 4.99
CA ALA A 220 22.82 -18.82 4.59
C ALA A 220 23.21 -19.19 3.15
N ASP A 221 23.37 -18.18 2.29
CA ASP A 221 23.62 -18.29 0.84
C ASP A 221 25.03 -17.83 0.43
N PHE A 222 26.09 -18.22 1.14
CA PHE A 222 27.47 -17.85 0.78
C PHE A 222 28.06 -18.66 -0.40
N TYR A 223 27.61 -19.90 -0.55
CA TYR A 223 28.10 -20.85 -1.54
C TYR A 223 27.08 -21.02 -2.66
N LEU A 224 27.55 -20.93 -3.90
CA LEU A 224 26.78 -21.34 -5.09
C LEU A 224 26.68 -22.87 -5.17
N ILE A 225 27.75 -23.57 -4.78
CA ILE A 225 27.80 -25.03 -4.71
C ILE A 225 28.45 -25.41 -3.39
N LYS A 226 27.81 -26.27 -2.60
CA LYS A 226 28.33 -26.76 -1.33
C LYS A 226 28.17 -28.27 -1.24
N THR A 227 29.13 -28.99 -1.82
CA THR A 227 29.19 -30.45 -1.78
C THR A 227 30.52 -30.92 -1.19
N PRO A 228 30.63 -32.18 -0.73
CA PRO A 228 31.93 -32.76 -0.36
C PRO A 228 32.96 -32.70 -1.50
N ALA A 229 32.51 -32.73 -2.75
CA ALA A 229 33.38 -32.71 -3.93
C ALA A 229 33.90 -31.31 -4.26
N ILE A 230 33.07 -30.27 -4.12
CA ILE A 230 33.44 -28.91 -4.46
C ILE A 230 32.66 -27.86 -3.65
N HIS A 231 33.38 -26.79 -3.32
CA HIS A 231 32.81 -25.57 -2.79
C HIS A 231 33.03 -24.44 -3.79
N VAL A 232 31.94 -23.83 -4.24
CA VAL A 232 31.94 -22.66 -5.14
C VAL A 232 31.37 -21.48 -4.39
N ILE A 233 32.14 -20.39 -4.31
CA ILE A 233 31.76 -19.13 -3.67
C ILE A 233 31.04 -18.27 -4.71
N LEU A 234 29.95 -17.62 -4.30
CA LEU A 234 29.23 -16.67 -5.16
C LEU A 234 30.13 -15.51 -5.57
N ASP A 235 29.95 -15.08 -6.81
CA ASP A 235 30.69 -13.99 -7.45
C ASP A 235 30.75 -12.70 -6.63
N ILE A 236 29.65 -12.30 -6.00
CA ILE A 236 29.58 -11.12 -5.13
C ILE A 236 30.57 -11.19 -3.96
N HIS A 237 30.79 -12.40 -3.41
CA HIS A 237 31.76 -12.62 -2.34
C HIS A 237 33.19 -12.80 -2.88
N CYS A 238 33.34 -13.38 -4.07
CA CYS A 238 34.63 -13.44 -4.76
C CYS A 238 35.20 -12.02 -4.99
N GLU A 239 34.37 -11.07 -5.43
CA GLU A 239 34.76 -9.68 -5.64
C GLU A 239 35.32 -9.03 -4.35
N ARG A 240 34.63 -9.21 -3.22
CA ARG A 240 35.08 -8.70 -1.92
C ARG A 240 36.40 -9.33 -1.48
N ILE A 241 36.59 -10.62 -1.72
CA ILE A 241 37.84 -11.34 -1.39
C ILE A 241 39.00 -10.86 -2.27
N PHE A 242 38.77 -10.65 -3.58
CA PHE A 242 39.76 -10.05 -4.46
C PHE A 242 40.15 -8.64 -3.99
N ARG A 243 39.17 -7.80 -3.67
CA ARG A 243 39.40 -6.46 -3.12
C ARG A 243 40.23 -6.50 -1.83
N TYR A 244 39.88 -7.41 -0.92
CA TYR A 244 40.58 -7.56 0.34
C TYR A 244 42.06 -7.86 0.13
N TYR A 245 42.39 -8.90 -0.65
CA TYR A 245 43.80 -9.21 -0.94
C TYR A 245 44.48 -8.20 -1.86
N ALA A 246 43.74 -7.40 -2.63
CA ALA A 246 44.32 -6.34 -3.44
C ALA A 246 44.72 -5.11 -2.61
N TYR A 247 43.92 -4.72 -1.59
CA TYR A 247 44.05 -3.40 -0.96
C TYR A 247 44.05 -3.40 0.58
N GLU A 248 43.34 -4.32 1.22
CA GLU A 248 42.99 -4.24 2.65
C GLU A 248 43.78 -5.23 3.51
N SER A 249 44.23 -6.34 2.92
CA SER A 249 45.09 -7.32 3.58
C SER A 249 46.45 -6.72 3.95
N ARG A 250 47.02 -7.19 5.06
CA ARG A 250 48.43 -6.95 5.41
C ARG A 250 49.39 -7.54 4.36
N TYR A 251 48.94 -8.56 3.62
CA TYR A 251 49.72 -9.26 2.61
C TYR A 251 49.15 -9.01 1.21
N LYS A 252 49.09 -7.74 0.79
CA LYS A 252 48.54 -7.33 -0.51
C LYS A 252 49.16 -8.13 -1.65
N LYS A 253 48.33 -8.59 -2.59
CA LYS A 253 48.73 -9.48 -3.69
C LYS A 253 48.49 -8.80 -5.03
N THR A 254 49.53 -8.74 -5.86
CA THR A 254 49.46 -8.16 -7.21
C THR A 254 48.46 -8.91 -8.09
N LYS A 255 48.42 -10.26 -8.02
CA LYS A 255 47.46 -11.09 -8.76
C LYS A 255 46.01 -10.81 -8.38
N ALA A 256 45.70 -10.67 -7.08
CA ALA A 256 44.38 -10.26 -6.63
C ALA A 256 43.99 -8.88 -7.17
N ARG A 257 44.94 -7.94 -7.23
CA ARG A 257 44.74 -6.59 -7.77
C ARG A 257 44.50 -6.61 -9.28
N GLU A 258 45.25 -7.40 -10.04
CA GLU A 258 45.06 -7.56 -11.48
C GLU A 258 43.65 -8.07 -11.81
N LEU A 259 43.22 -9.14 -11.15
CA LEU A 259 41.88 -9.70 -11.35
C LEU A 259 40.78 -8.76 -10.85
N TYR A 260 40.96 -8.11 -9.70
CA TYR A 260 39.99 -7.11 -9.22
C TYR A 260 39.81 -5.98 -10.25
N ILE A 261 40.90 -5.41 -10.77
CA ILE A 261 40.82 -4.35 -11.79
C ILE A 261 40.15 -4.85 -13.08
N ALA A 262 40.49 -6.07 -13.52
CA ALA A 262 39.87 -6.68 -14.69
C ALA A 262 38.35 -6.84 -14.52
N TYR A 263 37.91 -7.31 -13.36
CA TYR A 263 36.49 -7.50 -13.07
C TYR A 263 35.74 -6.21 -12.75
N THR A 264 36.38 -5.16 -12.22
CA THR A 264 35.70 -3.88 -11.96
C THR A 264 35.24 -3.16 -13.23
N LYS A 265 35.80 -3.50 -14.39
CA LYS A 265 35.45 -2.88 -15.67
C LYS A 265 34.12 -3.38 -16.24
N HIS A 266 33.79 -4.64 -15.99
CA HIS A 266 32.64 -5.33 -16.59
C HIS A 266 31.73 -6.02 -15.56
N GLY A 267 32.09 -6.01 -14.28
CA GLY A 267 31.47 -6.86 -13.26
C GLY A 267 32.02 -8.28 -13.27
N ILE A 268 32.24 -8.85 -12.09
CA ILE A 268 32.73 -10.24 -11.97
C ILE A 268 31.72 -11.25 -12.55
N ARG A 269 30.42 -11.00 -12.36
CA ARG A 269 29.33 -11.85 -12.88
C ARG A 269 29.39 -11.97 -14.40
N ASP A 270 29.35 -10.83 -15.08
CA ASP A 270 29.31 -10.77 -16.55
C ASP A 270 30.60 -11.35 -17.15
N SER A 271 31.73 -11.13 -16.46
CA SER A 271 33.01 -11.73 -16.85
C SER A 271 32.99 -13.26 -16.74
N ILE A 272 32.37 -13.81 -15.70
CA ILE A 272 32.20 -15.26 -15.53
C ILE A 272 31.23 -15.81 -16.58
N GLN A 273 30.08 -15.17 -16.78
CA GLN A 273 29.07 -15.58 -17.75
C GLN A 273 29.61 -15.58 -19.19
N ALA A 274 30.43 -14.59 -19.55
CA ALA A 274 31.09 -14.55 -20.85
C ALA A 274 32.03 -15.75 -21.05
N LYS A 275 32.79 -16.13 -20.01
CA LYS A 275 33.70 -17.29 -20.03
C LYS A 275 32.94 -18.61 -20.12
N THR A 276 31.87 -18.75 -19.34
CA THR A 276 31.03 -19.97 -19.33
C THR A 276 30.09 -20.06 -20.54
N GLN A 277 30.12 -19.06 -21.43
CA GLN A 277 29.24 -18.95 -22.60
C GLN A 277 27.76 -19.03 -22.21
N TYR A 278 27.43 -18.40 -21.08
CA TYR A 278 26.08 -18.37 -20.57
C TYR A 278 25.18 -17.56 -21.51
N ASP A 279 24.09 -18.18 -21.97
CA ASP A 279 23.01 -17.49 -22.69
C ASP A 279 21.98 -16.99 -21.66
N PRO A 280 21.79 -15.66 -21.49
CA PRO A 280 20.77 -15.10 -20.60
C PRO A 280 19.34 -15.52 -20.93
N GLN A 281 19.08 -16.02 -22.14
CA GLN A 281 17.80 -16.65 -22.47
C GLN A 281 17.55 -17.88 -21.60
N TRP A 282 18.59 -18.58 -21.12
CA TRP A 282 18.42 -19.71 -20.20
C TRP A 282 17.81 -19.30 -18.84
N ALA A 283 18.12 -18.10 -18.30
CA ALA A 283 17.43 -17.54 -17.13
C ALA A 283 16.04 -16.97 -17.40
N LEU A 284 15.74 -16.57 -18.64
CA LEU A 284 14.41 -16.07 -19.01
C LEU A 284 13.32 -17.16 -18.94
N PHE A 285 13.70 -18.42 -18.75
CA PHE A 285 12.77 -19.55 -18.72
C PHE A 285 12.53 -20.14 -17.32
N HIS A 286 13.16 -19.61 -16.27
CA HIS A 286 12.80 -19.88 -14.88
C HIS A 286 12.75 -18.57 -14.06
N ASN A 287 11.57 -18.30 -13.51
CA ASN A 287 11.22 -17.22 -12.57
C ASN A 287 11.65 -15.76 -12.88
N LYS A 288 11.65 -15.33 -14.16
CA LYS A 288 11.52 -13.89 -14.48
C LYS A 288 10.08 -13.38 -14.53
N SER A 289 9.09 -14.28 -14.63
CA SER A 289 7.68 -13.89 -14.56
C SER A 289 7.39 -13.19 -13.24
N THR A 290 7.92 -13.63 -12.09
CA THR A 290 7.67 -12.95 -10.82
C THR A 290 8.27 -11.57 -10.78
N LEU A 291 9.52 -11.32 -11.19
CA LEU A 291 10.11 -9.98 -11.04
C LEU A 291 9.45 -8.95 -11.97
N GLU A 292 9.24 -9.29 -13.25
CA GLU A 292 8.58 -8.37 -14.19
C GLU A 292 7.09 -8.18 -13.88
N THR A 293 6.35 -9.25 -13.48
CA THR A 293 4.94 -9.08 -13.08
C THR A 293 4.77 -8.52 -11.67
N ILE A 294 5.74 -8.67 -10.76
CA ILE A 294 5.72 -8.00 -9.45
C ILE A 294 6.01 -6.51 -9.65
N ASP A 295 6.98 -6.13 -10.49
CA ASP A 295 7.23 -4.73 -10.81
C ASP A 295 6.05 -4.09 -11.56
N GLU A 296 5.43 -4.79 -12.50
CA GLU A 296 4.19 -4.32 -13.14
C GLU A 296 3.04 -4.22 -12.14
N LYS A 297 2.84 -5.22 -11.27
CA LYS A 297 1.83 -5.16 -10.20
C LYS A 297 2.09 -4.05 -9.21
N PHE A 298 3.35 -3.80 -8.84
CA PHE A 298 3.72 -2.68 -7.97
C PHE A 298 3.47 -1.35 -8.68
N LYS A 299 3.83 -1.20 -9.96
CA LYS A 299 3.49 0.00 -10.74
C LYS A 299 1.98 0.23 -10.80
N THR A 300 1.20 -0.79 -11.15
CA THR A 300 -0.27 -0.68 -11.16
C THR A 300 -0.81 -0.33 -9.77
N LYS A 301 -0.28 -0.92 -8.70
CA LYS A 301 -0.73 -0.65 -7.34
C LYS A 301 -0.35 0.75 -6.86
N ILE A 302 0.83 1.23 -7.22
CA ILE A 302 1.28 2.60 -6.97
C ILE A 302 0.35 3.57 -7.67
N THR A 303 0.07 3.38 -8.97
CA THR A 303 -0.87 4.24 -9.70
C THR A 303 -2.29 4.21 -9.11
N GLU A 304 -2.79 3.04 -8.69
CA GLU A 304 -4.08 2.92 -8.01
C GLU A 304 -4.11 3.67 -6.67
N LEU A 305 -3.01 3.61 -5.90
CA LEU A 305 -2.87 4.32 -4.63
C LEU A 305 -2.74 5.83 -4.82
N GLU A 306 -1.99 6.27 -5.83
CA GLU A 306 -1.89 7.69 -6.23
C GLU A 306 -3.26 8.24 -6.61
N LEU A 307 -4.06 7.49 -7.38
CA LEU A 307 -5.41 7.90 -7.76
C LEU A 307 -6.33 8.03 -6.53
N LYS A 308 -6.29 7.05 -5.62
CA LYS A 308 -7.04 7.11 -4.36
C LYS A 308 -6.60 8.24 -3.44
N LEU A 309 -5.31 8.59 -3.46
CA LEU A 309 -4.78 9.73 -2.70
C LEU A 309 -5.39 11.04 -3.24
N VAL A 310 -5.38 11.23 -4.56
CA VAL A 310 -5.98 12.41 -5.21
C VAL A 310 -7.48 12.51 -4.93
N GLU A 311 -8.21 11.40 -4.98
CA GLU A 311 -9.64 11.37 -4.63
C GLU A 311 -9.87 11.76 -3.16
N LYS A 312 -9.03 11.27 -2.23
CA LYS A 312 -9.12 11.63 -0.82
C LYS A 312 -8.76 13.09 -0.56
N ASP A 313 -7.75 13.62 -1.21
CA ASP A 313 -7.39 15.04 -1.11
C ASP A 313 -8.53 15.93 -1.62
N THR A 314 -9.17 15.53 -2.72
CA THR A 314 -10.35 16.23 -3.24
C THR A 314 -11.52 16.21 -2.23
N GLN A 315 -11.77 15.06 -1.58
CA GLN A 315 -12.79 14.96 -0.54
C GLN A 315 -12.44 15.78 0.71
N LEU A 316 -11.16 15.85 1.10
CA LEU A 316 -10.70 16.67 2.22
C LEU A 316 -10.92 18.15 1.94
N VAL A 317 -10.53 18.64 0.76
CA VAL A 317 -10.75 20.03 0.34
C VAL A 317 -12.24 20.38 0.36
N GLN A 318 -13.11 19.48 -0.13
CA GLN A 318 -14.55 19.70 -0.09
C GLN A 318 -15.09 19.76 1.34
N LYS A 319 -14.63 18.88 2.23
CA LYS A 319 -15.00 18.89 3.65
C LYS A 319 -14.53 20.17 4.35
N ASP A 320 -13.32 20.63 4.09
CA ASP A 320 -12.78 21.85 4.69
C ASP A 320 -13.60 23.09 4.26
N LYS A 321 -14.06 23.12 3.01
CA LYS A 321 -14.98 24.14 2.53
C LYS A 321 -16.31 24.11 3.30
N THR A 322 -16.93 22.93 3.44
CA THR A 322 -18.17 22.76 4.21
C THR A 322 -17.99 23.11 5.69
N ILE A 323 -16.88 22.72 6.31
CA ILE A 323 -16.56 23.08 7.71
C ILE A 323 -16.46 24.61 7.85
N THR A 324 -15.83 25.28 6.89
CA THR A 324 -15.69 26.75 6.89
C THR A 324 -17.06 27.42 6.81
N GLU A 325 -17.93 26.96 5.90
CA GLU A 325 -19.31 27.47 5.75
C GLU A 325 -20.13 27.27 7.04
N LEU A 326 -20.16 26.05 7.58
CA LEU A 326 -20.88 25.72 8.81
C LEU A 326 -20.33 26.46 10.04
N THR A 327 -19.02 26.74 10.07
CA THR A 327 -18.40 27.52 11.15
C THR A 327 -18.88 28.97 11.10
N GLN A 328 -19.00 29.55 9.91
CA GLN A 328 -19.49 30.90 9.75
C GLN A 328 -20.98 31.00 10.10
N GLU A 329 -21.79 30.05 9.65
CA GLU A 329 -23.21 29.95 10.01
C GLU A 329 -23.39 29.79 11.52
N ASN A 330 -22.61 28.94 12.17
CA ASN A 330 -22.63 28.79 13.63
C ASN A 330 -22.26 30.09 14.36
N LYS A 331 -21.31 30.88 13.83
CA LYS A 331 -20.98 32.19 14.42
C LYS A 331 -22.17 33.14 14.37
N ILE A 332 -22.91 33.13 13.26
CA ILE A 332 -24.12 33.95 13.08
C ILE A 332 -25.23 33.47 14.03
N LEU A 333 -25.53 32.17 14.05
CA LEU A 333 -26.57 31.59 14.91
C LEU A 333 -26.30 31.80 16.41
N LYS A 334 -25.03 31.86 16.81
CA LYS A 334 -24.62 32.10 18.21
C LYS A 334 -24.40 33.58 18.53
N PHE A 335 -24.52 34.48 17.55
CA PHE A 335 -24.33 35.90 17.78
C PHE A 335 -25.46 36.44 18.65
N LYS A 336 -25.11 36.99 19.82
CA LYS A 336 -26.03 37.72 20.70
C LYS A 336 -25.67 39.21 20.66
N PRO A 337 -26.56 40.10 20.21
CA PRO A 337 -26.33 41.53 20.28
C PRO A 337 -26.03 41.97 21.72
N GLN A 338 -25.20 43.00 21.86
CA GLN A 338 -24.79 43.57 23.16
C GLN A 338 -25.49 44.89 23.48
N LYS A 339 -26.08 45.54 22.46
CA LYS A 339 -26.65 46.89 22.56
C LYS A 339 -28.18 46.83 22.68
N GLU A 340 -28.72 47.65 23.58
CA GLU A 340 -30.15 47.85 23.78
C GLU A 340 -30.90 48.19 22.48
N SER A 341 -30.34 49.10 21.68
CA SER A 341 -30.93 49.49 20.40
C SER A 341 -31.09 48.35 19.38
N ALA A 342 -30.31 47.27 19.50
CA ALA A 342 -30.48 46.08 18.67
C ALA A 342 -31.68 45.25 19.12
N TYR A 343 -31.86 45.05 20.43
CA TYR A 343 -33.03 44.36 20.97
C TYR A 343 -34.32 45.17 20.80
N LEU A 344 -34.25 46.50 20.93
CA LEU A 344 -35.38 47.39 20.67
C LEU A 344 -35.89 47.26 19.22
N LYS A 345 -34.98 47.29 18.24
CA LYS A 345 -35.31 47.08 16.82
C LYS A 345 -35.90 45.71 16.56
N MET A 346 -35.30 44.67 17.14
CA MET A 346 -35.76 43.29 16.98
C MET A 346 -37.15 43.09 17.60
N LEU A 347 -37.37 43.57 18.82
CA LEU A 347 -38.65 43.45 19.51
C LEU A 347 -39.74 44.24 18.77
N HIS A 348 -39.44 45.46 18.33
CA HIS A 348 -40.37 46.26 17.53
C HIS A 348 -40.77 45.56 16.22
N ALA A 349 -39.84 44.88 15.55
CA ALA A 349 -40.17 44.08 14.37
C ALA A 349 -41.09 42.89 14.68
N MET A 350 -41.01 42.33 15.89
CA MET A 350 -41.83 41.19 16.33
C MET A 350 -43.24 41.60 16.78
N VAL A 351 -43.36 42.68 17.57
CA VAL A 351 -44.62 43.07 18.20
C VAL A 351 -45.31 44.26 17.52
N GLY A 352 -44.62 44.95 16.62
CA GLY A 352 -45.11 46.16 15.98
C GLY A 352 -45.28 47.34 16.96
N GLY A 353 -46.21 48.24 16.66
CA GLY A 353 -46.53 49.41 17.49
C GLY A 353 -45.68 50.65 17.19
N GLU A 354 -45.88 51.68 18.01
CA GLU A 354 -45.10 52.92 17.96
C GLU A 354 -43.87 52.79 18.86
N ARG A 355 -42.73 53.25 18.37
CA ARG A 355 -41.52 53.29 19.18
C ARG A 355 -41.37 54.65 19.82
N GLU A 356 -40.66 54.68 20.94
CA GLU A 356 -40.11 55.91 21.48
C GLU A 356 -41.21 56.92 21.86
N VAL A 357 -42.33 56.42 22.41
CA VAL A 357 -43.52 57.21 22.71
C VAL A 357 -43.30 58.03 23.98
N TYR A 358 -43.46 59.34 23.85
CA TYR A 358 -43.26 60.28 24.95
C TYR A 358 -44.47 60.29 25.87
N ILE A 359 -44.23 60.20 27.18
CA ILE A 359 -45.24 60.42 28.22
C ILE A 359 -44.94 61.74 28.91
N ASP A 360 -45.98 62.57 28.99
CA ASP A 360 -45.95 63.82 29.76
C ASP A 360 -46.42 63.56 31.20
N GLY A 361 -45.83 64.26 32.16
CA GLY A 361 -46.08 64.00 33.58
C GLY A 361 -45.08 64.71 34.50
N PRO A 362 -45.20 64.50 35.83
CA PRO A 362 -44.25 65.01 36.81
C PRO A 362 -42.82 64.49 36.60
N ARG A 363 -42.66 63.31 35.99
CA ARG A 363 -41.37 62.77 35.53
C ARG A 363 -41.48 62.35 34.07
N PRO A 364 -41.42 63.33 33.14
CA PRO A 364 -41.61 63.02 31.72
C PRO A 364 -40.52 62.06 31.23
N GLY A 365 -40.92 61.17 30.35
CA GLY A 365 -40.05 60.12 29.86
C GLY A 365 -40.54 59.51 28.56
N ARG A 366 -39.90 58.42 28.15
CA ARG A 366 -40.16 57.81 26.85
C ARG A 366 -40.26 56.31 27.01
N ILE A 367 -41.42 55.76 26.68
CA ILE A 367 -41.61 54.31 26.58
C ILE A 367 -40.98 53.82 25.28
N ASP A 368 -40.25 52.72 25.38
CA ASP A 368 -39.56 52.13 24.24
C ASP A 368 -40.49 51.65 23.11
N ILE A 369 -41.52 50.87 23.44
CA ILE A 369 -42.53 50.40 22.47
C ILE A 369 -43.94 50.45 23.08
N VAL A 370 -44.89 51.00 22.33
CA VAL A 370 -46.32 50.98 22.66
C VAL A 370 -47.08 50.28 21.54
N THR A 371 -47.70 49.14 21.87
CA THR A 371 -48.58 48.38 20.97
C THR A 371 -50.04 48.73 21.23
N ASP A 372 -50.98 48.08 20.53
CA ASP A 372 -52.41 48.20 20.82
C ASP A 372 -52.76 47.80 22.26
N LYS A 373 -52.06 46.81 22.84
CA LYS A 373 -52.38 46.19 24.13
C LYS A 373 -51.37 46.44 25.25
N MET A 374 -50.16 46.87 24.94
CA MET A 374 -49.05 46.85 25.90
C MET A 374 -48.06 48.01 25.72
N MET A 375 -47.53 48.48 26.84
CA MET A 375 -46.38 49.37 26.94
C MET A 375 -45.17 48.54 27.37
N LEU A 376 -44.07 48.62 26.62
CA LEU A 376 -42.89 47.79 26.78
C LEU A 376 -41.65 48.64 27.00
N GLU A 377 -40.91 48.33 28.06
CA GLU A 377 -39.57 48.86 28.34
C GLU A 377 -38.50 47.81 28.02
N VAL A 378 -37.41 48.18 27.33
CA VAL A 378 -36.37 47.24 26.86
C VAL A 378 -35.05 47.56 27.54
N LYS A 379 -34.62 46.71 28.48
CA LYS A 379 -33.37 46.94 29.22
C LYS A 379 -32.47 45.73 29.34
N ASN A 380 -31.18 46.00 29.52
CA ASN A 380 -30.25 44.94 29.90
C ASN A 380 -30.59 44.49 31.32
N ALA A 381 -30.55 43.19 31.56
CA ALA A 381 -30.86 42.60 32.86
C ALA A 381 -30.01 43.17 34.01
N LYS A 382 -28.77 43.55 33.74
CA LYS A 382 -27.90 44.19 34.74
C LYS A 382 -28.46 45.52 35.26
N ASP A 383 -29.32 46.18 34.48
CA ASP A 383 -29.93 47.48 34.76
C ASP A 383 -31.39 47.33 35.24
N PHE A 384 -31.79 46.12 35.67
CA PHE A 384 -33.16 45.78 36.08
C PHE A 384 -33.78 46.78 37.07
N ARG A 385 -33.03 47.25 38.07
CA ARG A 385 -33.56 48.16 39.09
C ARG A 385 -34.00 49.50 38.51
N GLU A 386 -33.22 50.03 37.58
CA GLU A 386 -33.53 51.26 36.87
C GLU A 386 -34.73 51.04 35.95
N ALA A 387 -34.70 49.96 35.18
CA ALA A 387 -35.75 49.58 34.24
C ALA A 387 -37.13 49.39 34.93
N TYR A 388 -37.12 48.67 36.05
CA TYR A 388 -38.30 48.43 36.87
C TYR A 388 -38.85 49.72 37.47
N GLY A 389 -37.98 50.60 37.96
CA GLY A 389 -38.39 51.90 38.48
C GLY A 389 -39.04 52.77 37.40
N GLN A 390 -38.39 52.89 36.24
CA GLN A 390 -38.90 53.64 35.09
C GLN A 390 -40.25 53.10 34.61
N LEU A 391 -40.37 51.78 34.44
CA LEU A 391 -41.61 51.17 34.00
C LEU A 391 -42.76 51.47 34.97
N LEU A 392 -42.55 51.36 36.28
CA LEU A 392 -43.60 51.67 37.26
C LEU A 392 -44.05 53.14 37.22
N GLU A 393 -43.12 54.07 37.02
CA GLU A 393 -43.44 55.49 36.83
C GLU A 393 -44.31 55.68 35.59
N TYR A 394 -43.92 55.09 34.45
CA TYR A 394 -44.69 55.15 33.21
C TYR A 394 -46.07 54.52 33.34
N CYS A 395 -46.18 53.36 34.01
CA CYS A 395 -47.46 52.71 34.28
C CYS A 395 -48.39 53.55 35.16
N HIS A 396 -47.83 54.35 36.06
CA HIS A 396 -48.61 55.23 36.91
C HIS A 396 -49.13 56.43 36.11
N GLU A 397 -48.24 57.11 35.38
CA GLU A 397 -48.58 58.28 34.56
C GLU A 397 -49.56 57.92 33.41
N ALA A 398 -49.40 56.74 32.80
CA ALA A 398 -50.27 56.27 31.73
C ALA A 398 -51.75 56.13 32.11
N LYS A 399 -52.08 55.95 33.40
CA LYS A 399 -53.48 55.83 33.87
C LYS A 399 -54.31 57.08 33.61
N ASP A 400 -53.64 58.24 33.58
CA ASP A 400 -54.28 59.53 33.34
C ASP A 400 -54.30 59.88 31.83
N ILE A 401 -53.74 59.03 30.97
CA ILE A 401 -53.69 59.20 29.51
C ILE A 401 -54.64 58.21 28.86
N THR A 402 -55.75 58.72 28.29
CA THR A 402 -56.85 57.90 27.73
C THR A 402 -56.37 56.82 26.75
N GLU A 403 -55.38 57.13 25.90
CA GLU A 403 -54.88 56.16 24.90
C GLU A 403 -54.01 55.04 25.49
N LEU A 404 -53.49 55.22 26.71
CA LEU A 404 -52.54 54.30 27.38
C LEU A 404 -53.13 53.60 28.61
N ALA A 405 -54.20 54.14 29.19
CA ALA A 405 -54.74 53.74 30.49
C ALA A 405 -55.08 52.23 30.61
N ASP A 406 -55.52 51.59 29.53
CA ASP A 406 -55.90 50.18 29.51
C ASP A 406 -54.77 49.24 29.05
N LYS A 407 -53.59 49.77 28.75
CA LYS A 407 -52.47 48.95 28.26
C LYS A 407 -51.75 48.25 29.40
N ILE A 408 -51.38 47.00 29.16
CA ILE A 408 -50.57 46.21 30.09
C ILE A 408 -49.15 46.78 30.12
N CYS A 409 -48.53 46.82 31.30
CA CYS A 409 -47.12 47.14 31.41
C CYS A 409 -46.26 45.90 31.26
N GLY A 410 -45.21 45.99 30.45
CA GLY A 410 -44.26 44.92 30.25
C GLY A 410 -42.82 45.38 30.31
N LEU A 411 -41.95 44.55 30.88
CA LEU A 411 -40.51 44.73 30.92
C LEU A 411 -39.84 43.61 30.12
N PHE A 412 -39.07 43.98 29.10
CA PHE A 412 -38.26 43.05 28.33
C PHE A 412 -36.79 43.13 28.77
N LEU A 413 -36.26 42.03 29.31
CA LEU A 413 -34.88 41.92 29.74
C LEU A 413 -34.02 41.09 28.78
N PHE A 414 -32.88 41.63 28.41
CA PHE A 414 -31.85 40.94 27.61
C PHE A 414 -30.49 40.91 28.31
N GLY A 415 -29.59 40.07 27.82
CA GLY A 415 -28.26 39.87 28.41
C GLY A 415 -28.13 38.51 29.08
N ASN A 416 -26.99 38.29 29.75
CA ASN A 416 -26.75 37.04 30.47
C ASN A 416 -27.47 37.09 31.82
N MET A 417 -28.43 36.19 32.01
CA MET A 417 -29.14 35.96 33.26
C MET A 417 -29.05 34.48 33.61
N THR A 418 -28.89 34.18 34.88
CA THR A 418 -29.02 32.84 35.43
C THR A 418 -30.50 32.48 35.62
N GLU A 419 -30.82 31.19 35.65
CA GLU A 419 -32.20 30.73 35.93
C GLU A 419 -32.74 31.31 37.25
N THR A 420 -31.88 31.39 38.27
CA THR A 420 -32.23 31.99 39.57
C THR A 420 -32.55 33.48 39.49
N GLU A 421 -31.85 34.25 38.64
CA GLU A 421 -32.17 35.67 38.43
C GLU A 421 -33.50 35.83 37.69
N ILE A 422 -33.76 34.99 36.68
CA ILE A 422 -35.03 35.00 35.94
C ILE A 422 -36.20 34.68 36.87
N GLU A 423 -36.09 33.65 37.70
CA GLU A 423 -37.11 33.30 38.70
C GLU A 423 -37.37 34.44 39.69
N HIS A 424 -36.30 35.10 40.15
CA HIS A 424 -36.41 36.25 41.04
C HIS A 424 -37.15 37.42 40.37
N PHE A 425 -36.80 37.77 39.13
CA PHE A 425 -37.49 38.84 38.39
C PHE A 425 -38.96 38.48 38.09
N LYS A 426 -39.25 37.22 37.73
CA LYS A 426 -40.63 36.74 37.51
C LYS A 426 -41.47 36.84 38.80
N ALA A 427 -40.89 36.55 39.96
CA ALA A 427 -41.57 36.72 41.24
C ALA A 427 -41.92 38.19 41.53
N ILE A 428 -40.99 39.12 41.29
CA ILE A 428 -41.23 40.56 41.42
C ILE A 428 -42.31 41.02 40.45
N ALA A 429 -42.23 40.60 39.19
CA ALA A 429 -43.20 40.96 38.15
C ALA A 429 -44.64 40.54 38.53
N LYS A 430 -44.77 39.32 39.07
CA LYS A 430 -46.04 38.82 39.58
C LYS A 430 -46.56 39.61 40.78
N GLU A 431 -45.69 39.97 41.73
CA GLU A 431 -46.08 40.77 42.91
C GLU A 431 -46.52 42.19 42.52
N LYS A 432 -45.92 42.76 41.48
CA LYS A 432 -46.12 44.16 41.07
C LYS A 432 -46.99 44.32 39.83
N GLU A 433 -47.63 43.24 39.39
CA GLU A 433 -48.63 43.22 38.33
C GLU A 433 -48.14 43.79 36.97
N PHE A 434 -46.88 43.51 36.60
CA PHE A 434 -46.39 43.76 35.24
C PHE A 434 -45.94 42.46 34.58
N GLN A 435 -45.93 42.42 33.24
CA GLN A 435 -45.46 41.27 32.49
C GLN A 435 -43.95 41.32 32.30
N LEU A 436 -43.25 40.23 32.61
CA LEU A 436 -41.82 40.11 32.35
C LEU A 436 -41.59 39.23 31.12
N PHE A 437 -40.80 39.73 30.19
CA PHE A 437 -40.31 39.01 29.04
C PHE A 437 -38.79 38.92 29.12
N THR A 438 -38.23 37.75 28.78
CA THR A 438 -36.78 37.63 28.59
C THR A 438 -36.47 37.30 27.13
N PHE A 439 -35.26 37.62 26.67
CA PHE A 439 -34.81 37.22 25.33
C PHE A 439 -34.92 35.70 25.10
N GLN A 440 -34.78 34.89 26.15
CA GLN A 440 -34.93 33.45 26.07
C GLN A 440 -36.40 33.04 25.87
N ASP A 441 -37.34 33.67 26.61
CA ASP A 441 -38.78 33.41 26.46
C ASP A 441 -39.27 33.75 25.02
N ILE A 442 -38.68 34.75 24.36
CA ILE A 442 -39.05 35.08 22.96
C ILE A 442 -38.42 34.12 21.96
N LYS A 443 -37.15 33.72 22.14
CA LYS A 443 -36.42 32.86 21.19
C LYS A 443 -37.05 31.47 21.04
N ASP A 444 -37.63 30.92 22.10
CA ASP A 444 -38.25 29.59 22.11
C ASP A 444 -39.67 29.56 21.49
N HIS A 445 -40.20 30.72 21.06
CA HIS A 445 -41.51 30.87 20.42
C HIS A 445 -41.44 31.35 18.96
N ILE A 446 -40.23 31.51 18.38
CA ILE A 446 -40.04 31.87 16.96
C ILE A 446 -40.13 30.59 16.13
N THR A 447 -41.13 30.48 15.27
CA THR A 447 -41.28 29.35 14.35
C THR A 447 -40.39 29.50 13.11
N GLU A 448 -40.16 28.41 12.37
CA GLU A 448 -39.39 28.41 11.12
C GLU A 448 -39.96 29.38 10.07
N ALA A 449 -41.29 29.61 10.09
CA ALA A 449 -41.98 30.58 9.24
C ALA A 449 -41.72 32.05 9.64
N ASP A 450 -41.49 32.31 10.94
CA ASP A 450 -41.15 33.64 11.45
C ASP A 450 -39.71 34.03 11.07
N LEU A 451 -38.82 33.04 10.90
CA LEU A 451 -37.45 33.22 10.41
C LEU A 451 -37.37 33.53 8.91
N ASP A 452 -38.24 32.92 8.09
CA ASP A 452 -38.29 33.18 6.64
C ASP A 452 -38.70 34.64 6.31
N THR A 453 -39.52 35.25 7.17
CA THR A 453 -39.97 36.64 7.01
C THR A 453 -38.83 37.63 7.36
N LEU A 454 -37.88 37.24 8.21
CA LEU A 454 -36.73 38.04 8.63
C LEU A 454 -35.58 38.06 7.60
N ASN A 455 -35.46 37.03 6.77
CA ASN A 455 -34.43 36.92 5.73
C ASN A 455 -34.70 37.80 4.48
N GLN A 456 -35.91 38.36 4.33
CA GLN A 456 -36.26 39.20 3.17
C GLN A 456 -35.89 40.69 3.35
N SER A 457 -35.23 41.05 4.45
CA SER A 457 -34.89 42.45 4.76
C SER A 457 -33.43 42.68 5.17
N LEU A 458 -32.51 41.80 4.74
CA LEU A 458 -31.05 42.02 4.79
C LEU A 458 -30.46 42.29 3.41
#